data_AF-A0A829H5L6-F1
#
_entry.id   AF-A0A829H5L6-F1
#
_cell.length_a   1.000
_cell.length_b   1.000
_cell.length_c   1.000
_cell.angle_alpha   90.00
_cell.angle_beta   90.00
_cell.angle_gamma   90.00
#
_symmetry.space_group_name_H-M   'P 1'
#
loop_
_entity.id
_entity.type
_entity.pdbx_description
1 polymer ?
#
loop_
_entity_poly.entity_id
_entity_poly.type
_entity_poly.pdbx_seq_one_letter_code
_entity_poly.pdbx_strand_id
1 'polypeptide(L)'
;WQLALPDFSAGAMENWGLVTYREALLTIDPDNTSLETKQRVATVIAHELAHQWFGDLVTMKWWDDLWLNESFANMMEYVAVDALQPDWHIWEAFQTLEAPMALQRDATDGVQSVHVQVEDPAEIDSLFDSAIVYAKGARMLVMVRALIGDDALRAGLKAYFEAHKFGNAAGADLWTALGKASHLDVGKIMQSWLEQPGYPVVTAAVVDGKLTLSQQQFFIGAGKDVGRQWQIPLNSNYAVAPQIFAEKKVTLGDYAQLRKENGKPFRVNVGNNSHFIVQYDEQLMTDILANVDQLNAIDQRQIIQDLRLLAEGRKNSYGNIVPLLPRFAASHSAIVMDALFRVAGDLKKFVVPDSDAEKQLQAFFDKLSAGQLDRLGWTPKLMKAL
;
A
#
# COMPACT_ATOMS: atom_id res chain seq x y z
N TRP A 1 3.47 -28.39 12.96
CA TRP A 1 3.76 -29.16 11.73
C TRP A 1 3.27 -28.38 10.53
N GLN A 2 3.89 -28.56 9.37
CA GLN A 2 3.50 -27.91 8.11
C GLN A 2 3.32 -28.99 7.04
N LEU A 3 2.19 -29.00 6.36
CA LEU A 3 1.81 -30.06 5.42
C LEU A 3 1.45 -29.48 4.05
N ALA A 4 2.12 -29.96 3.01
CA ALA A 4 1.73 -29.67 1.64
C ALA A 4 0.61 -30.61 1.18
N LEU A 5 -0.42 -30.03 0.58
CA LEU A 5 -1.58 -30.72 0.03
C LEU A 5 -1.59 -30.54 -1.50
N PRO A 6 -1.70 -31.64 -2.29
CA PRO A 6 -1.78 -31.57 -3.75
C PRO A 6 -3.00 -30.79 -4.25
N ASP A 7 -4.16 -31.02 -3.60
CA ASP A 7 -5.44 -30.39 -3.93
C ASP A 7 -5.95 -29.63 -2.71
N PHE A 8 -6.02 -28.30 -2.80
CA PHE A 8 -6.50 -27.45 -1.71
C PHE A 8 -7.21 -26.19 -2.23
N SER A 9 -8.41 -25.92 -1.72
CA SER A 9 -9.27 -24.82 -2.21
C SER A 9 -8.73 -23.44 -1.85
N ALA A 10 -8.18 -23.27 -0.65
CA ALA A 10 -7.48 -22.06 -0.21
C ALA A 10 -5.99 -22.11 -0.61
N GLY A 11 -5.25 -21.02 -0.39
CA GLY A 11 -3.79 -21.00 -0.55
C GLY A 11 -3.11 -21.80 0.55
N ALA A 12 -3.46 -21.49 1.80
CA ALA A 12 -3.07 -22.19 3.00
C ALA A 12 -4.17 -22.05 4.07
N MET A 13 -4.01 -22.69 5.22
CA MET A 13 -4.92 -22.62 6.35
C MET A 13 -4.17 -22.91 7.66
N GLU A 14 -4.43 -22.08 8.65
CA GLU A 14 -3.65 -21.85 9.85
C GLU A 14 -3.85 -22.86 10.97
N ASN A 15 -4.56 -23.98 10.74
CA ASN A 15 -5.01 -24.90 11.80
C ASN A 15 -3.93 -25.14 12.88
N TRP A 16 -4.23 -24.75 14.13
CA TRP A 16 -3.23 -24.64 15.18
C TRP A 16 -2.43 -25.94 15.39
N GLY A 17 -1.13 -25.88 15.10
CA GLY A 17 -0.19 -27.01 15.24
C GLY A 17 -0.07 -27.91 14.00
N LEU A 18 -0.94 -27.77 12.99
CA LEU A 18 -0.86 -28.45 11.69
C LEU A 18 -1.30 -27.51 10.55
N VAL A 19 -0.42 -26.61 10.17
CA VAL A 19 -0.67 -25.66 9.07
C VAL A 19 -0.64 -26.39 7.73
N THR A 20 -1.65 -26.18 6.90
CA THR A 20 -1.78 -26.83 5.59
C THR A 20 -1.61 -25.83 4.46
N TYR A 21 -0.90 -26.22 3.40
CA TYR A 21 -0.59 -25.36 2.26
C TYR A 21 -0.88 -26.09 0.96
N ARG A 22 -1.23 -25.36 -0.11
CA ARG A 22 -1.01 -25.89 -1.47
C ARG A 22 0.47 -26.22 -1.66
N GLU A 23 0.78 -27.31 -2.35
CA GLU A 23 2.18 -27.70 -2.64
C GLU A 23 3.02 -26.55 -3.22
N ALA A 24 2.45 -25.78 -4.14
CA ALA A 24 3.07 -24.61 -4.77
C ALA A 24 3.37 -23.43 -3.82
N LEU A 25 2.85 -23.46 -2.59
CA LEU A 25 3.03 -22.42 -1.57
C LEU A 25 3.85 -22.89 -0.36
N LEU A 26 4.43 -24.09 -0.43
CA LEU A 26 5.33 -24.61 0.62
C LEU A 26 6.64 -25.15 0.04
N THR A 27 6.60 -25.76 -1.14
CA THR A 27 7.76 -26.43 -1.74
C THR A 27 8.50 -25.52 -2.72
N ILE A 28 9.84 -25.59 -2.71
CA ILE A 28 10.69 -24.84 -3.64
C ILE A 28 11.79 -25.75 -4.22
N ASP A 29 12.10 -25.54 -5.49
CA ASP A 29 13.33 -26.03 -6.11
C ASP A 29 14.44 -24.99 -5.87
N PRO A 30 15.50 -25.31 -5.11
CA PRO A 30 16.53 -24.34 -4.77
C PRO A 30 17.25 -23.74 -6.00
N ASP A 31 17.39 -24.52 -7.07
CA ASP A 31 18.18 -24.18 -8.25
C ASP A 31 17.36 -23.42 -9.31
N ASN A 32 16.06 -23.68 -9.39
CA ASN A 32 15.21 -23.19 -10.48
C ASN A 32 14.13 -22.17 -10.05
N THR A 33 13.87 -22.02 -8.74
CA THR A 33 12.80 -21.13 -8.27
C THR A 33 13.23 -19.66 -8.31
N SER A 34 12.43 -18.81 -8.96
CA SER A 34 12.63 -17.36 -9.00
C SER A 34 12.58 -16.73 -7.61
N LEU A 35 13.21 -15.56 -7.45
CA LEU A 35 13.12 -14.80 -6.19
C LEU A 35 11.68 -14.44 -5.85
N GLU A 36 10.87 -14.04 -6.83
CA GLU A 36 9.45 -13.72 -6.64
C GLU A 36 8.67 -14.91 -6.05
N THR A 37 8.88 -16.12 -6.58
CA THR A 37 8.23 -17.32 -6.03
C THR A 37 8.75 -17.65 -4.63
N LYS A 38 10.06 -17.48 -4.37
CA LYS A 38 10.63 -17.65 -3.02
C LYS A 38 10.02 -16.66 -2.02
N GLN A 39 9.88 -15.40 -2.41
CA GLN A 39 9.22 -14.36 -1.62
C GLN A 39 7.76 -14.76 -1.33
N ARG A 40 7.01 -15.19 -2.35
CA ARG A 40 5.61 -15.62 -2.18
C ARG A 40 5.46 -16.81 -1.24
N VAL A 41 6.30 -17.84 -1.36
CA VAL A 41 6.27 -18.98 -0.43
C VAL A 41 6.61 -18.52 0.99
N ALA A 42 7.62 -17.66 1.14
CA ALA A 42 8.01 -17.14 2.45
C ALA A 42 6.92 -16.28 3.09
N THR A 43 6.24 -15.42 2.32
CA THR A 43 5.15 -14.60 2.85
C THR A 43 3.95 -15.46 3.24
N VAL A 44 3.55 -16.45 2.43
CA VAL A 44 2.45 -17.36 2.84
C VAL A 44 2.81 -18.12 4.11
N ILE A 45 4.03 -18.67 4.24
CA ILE A 45 4.44 -19.32 5.49
C ILE A 45 4.40 -18.34 6.67
N ALA A 46 4.91 -17.13 6.50
CA ALA A 46 4.90 -16.11 7.55
C ALA A 46 3.47 -15.67 7.93
N HIS A 47 2.56 -15.61 6.96
CA HIS A 47 1.14 -15.32 7.14
C HIS A 47 0.47 -16.37 8.05
N GLU A 48 0.58 -17.65 7.68
CA GLU A 48 -0.03 -18.72 8.47
C GLU A 48 0.60 -18.86 9.87
N LEU A 49 1.90 -18.58 9.99
CA LEU A 49 2.56 -18.55 11.29
C LEU A 49 2.14 -17.34 12.13
N ALA A 50 1.81 -16.20 11.52
CA ALA A 50 1.24 -15.06 12.23
C ALA A 50 -0.15 -15.38 12.79
N HIS A 51 -0.94 -16.21 12.10
CA HIS A 51 -2.24 -16.65 12.59
C HIS A 51 -2.20 -17.46 13.89
N GLN A 52 -1.06 -18.10 14.19
CA GLN A 52 -0.87 -18.80 15.47
C GLN A 52 -0.99 -17.84 16.67
N TRP A 53 -0.85 -16.53 16.44
CA TRP A 53 -1.17 -15.47 17.40
C TRP A 53 -2.50 -14.78 17.10
N PHE A 54 -2.71 -14.31 15.86
CA PHE A 54 -3.93 -13.61 15.42
C PHE A 54 -4.87 -14.56 14.67
N GLY A 55 -5.79 -15.17 15.40
CA GLY A 55 -6.73 -16.16 14.89
C GLY A 55 -6.83 -17.37 15.80
N ASP A 56 -5.68 -17.95 16.16
CA ASP A 56 -5.61 -19.11 17.04
C ASP A 56 -5.52 -18.74 18.52
N LEU A 57 -4.45 -18.06 18.93
CA LEU A 57 -4.25 -17.67 20.34
C LEU A 57 -5.28 -16.63 20.79
N VAL A 58 -5.61 -15.68 19.92
CA VAL A 58 -6.69 -14.72 20.11
C VAL A 58 -7.52 -14.69 18.84
N THR A 59 -8.77 -15.10 18.94
CA THR A 59 -9.69 -15.18 17.80
C THR A 59 -10.61 -13.95 17.81
N MET A 60 -10.98 -13.42 16.63
CA MET A 60 -12.04 -12.41 16.57
C MET A 60 -13.32 -12.90 17.26
N LYS A 61 -14.07 -11.98 17.88
CA LYS A 61 -15.32 -12.33 18.57
C LYS A 61 -16.43 -12.76 17.62
N TRP A 62 -16.46 -12.16 16.44
CA TRP A 62 -17.39 -12.48 15.36
C TRP A 62 -16.77 -12.12 14.00
N TRP A 63 -17.39 -12.59 12.91
CA TRP A 63 -16.88 -12.46 11.55
C TRP A 63 -16.87 -11.03 11.01
N ASP A 64 -17.60 -10.11 11.65
CA ASP A 64 -17.53 -8.68 11.35
C ASP A 64 -16.13 -8.09 11.60
N ASP A 65 -15.38 -8.68 12.53
CA ASP A 65 -13.99 -8.38 12.83
C ASP A 65 -12.99 -9.37 12.16
N LEU A 66 -13.36 -10.05 11.07
CA LEU A 66 -12.45 -10.97 10.34
C LEU A 66 -11.09 -10.32 9.99
N TRP A 67 -11.09 -9.02 9.68
CA TRP A 67 -9.89 -8.24 9.41
C TRP A 67 -8.86 -8.31 10.56
N LEU A 68 -9.29 -8.50 11.81
CA LEU A 68 -8.40 -8.64 12.97
C LEU A 68 -7.46 -9.84 12.84
N ASN A 69 -7.88 -10.89 12.15
CA ASN A 69 -7.05 -12.05 11.84
C ASN A 69 -6.28 -11.79 10.52
N GLU A 70 -7.02 -11.64 9.43
CA GLU A 70 -6.50 -11.69 8.06
C GLU A 70 -5.60 -10.49 7.72
N SER A 71 -6.03 -9.28 8.07
CA SER A 71 -5.24 -8.07 7.83
C SER A 71 -3.94 -8.09 8.64
N PHE A 72 -4.00 -8.60 9.87
CA PHE A 72 -2.83 -8.69 10.74
C PHE A 72 -1.82 -9.70 10.23
N ALA A 73 -2.27 -10.90 9.89
CA ALA A 73 -1.41 -11.90 9.27
C ALA A 73 -0.77 -11.35 7.99
N ASN A 74 -1.56 -10.65 7.17
CA ASN A 74 -1.08 -10.04 5.94
C ASN A 74 -0.11 -8.85 6.15
N MET A 75 -0.18 -8.08 7.24
CA MET A 75 0.90 -7.15 7.57
C MET A 75 2.14 -7.91 8.09
N MET A 76 1.92 -8.89 8.98
CA MET A 76 2.99 -9.59 9.68
C MET A 76 3.84 -10.45 8.75
N GLU A 77 3.31 -10.94 7.64
CA GLU A 77 4.11 -11.65 6.64
C GLU A 77 5.26 -10.79 6.10
N TYR A 78 5.01 -9.50 5.81
CA TYR A 78 6.04 -8.58 5.33
C TYR A 78 6.98 -8.17 6.46
N VAL A 79 6.46 -7.92 7.67
CA VAL A 79 7.29 -7.61 8.85
C VAL A 79 8.27 -8.76 9.14
N ALA A 80 7.79 -9.99 9.12
CA ALA A 80 8.60 -11.17 9.42
C ALA A 80 9.62 -11.45 8.32
N VAL A 81 9.21 -11.42 7.05
CA VAL A 81 10.12 -11.68 5.93
C VAL A 81 11.19 -10.59 5.83
N ASP A 82 10.87 -9.32 6.07
CA ASP A 82 11.84 -8.22 6.08
C ASP A 82 12.92 -8.42 7.16
N ALA A 83 12.51 -8.89 8.35
CA ALA A 83 13.44 -9.18 9.44
C ALA A 83 14.31 -10.42 9.18
N LEU A 84 13.78 -11.43 8.48
CA LEU A 84 14.47 -12.69 8.21
C LEU A 84 15.32 -12.64 6.93
N GLN A 85 14.93 -11.83 5.95
CA GLN A 85 15.53 -11.70 4.62
C GLN A 85 15.57 -10.21 4.18
N PRO A 86 16.36 -9.36 4.86
CA PRO A 86 16.36 -7.92 4.61
C PRO A 86 16.79 -7.56 3.17
N ASP A 87 17.67 -8.35 2.57
CA ASP A 87 18.16 -8.16 1.19
C ASP A 87 17.09 -8.47 0.13
N TRP A 88 15.96 -9.08 0.51
CA TRP A 88 14.85 -9.32 -0.42
C TRP A 88 14.00 -8.08 -0.63
N HIS A 89 14.15 -7.05 0.21
CA HIS A 89 13.39 -5.81 0.13
C HIS A 89 11.87 -6.05 0.01
N ILE A 90 11.31 -6.95 0.83
CA ILE A 90 9.93 -7.45 0.67
C ILE A 90 8.86 -6.34 0.73
N TRP A 91 9.15 -5.22 1.40
CA TRP A 91 8.26 -4.05 1.39
C TRP A 91 8.11 -3.44 0.00
N GLU A 92 9.06 -3.61 -0.92
CA GLU A 92 8.89 -3.25 -2.33
C GLU A 92 7.80 -4.10 -3.00
N ALA A 93 7.69 -5.39 -2.65
CA ALA A 93 6.61 -6.26 -3.11
C ALA A 93 5.25 -5.83 -2.55
N PHE A 94 5.18 -5.38 -1.28
CA PHE A 94 3.97 -4.78 -0.73
C PHE A 94 3.50 -3.57 -1.56
N GLN A 95 4.44 -2.79 -2.07
CA GLN A 95 4.12 -1.65 -2.94
C GLN A 95 3.59 -2.10 -4.29
N THR A 96 4.06 -3.20 -4.89
CA THR A 96 3.61 -3.64 -6.23
C THR A 96 2.37 -4.54 -6.21
N LEU A 97 2.07 -5.17 -5.07
CA LEU A 97 0.96 -6.11 -4.91
C LEU A 97 -0.19 -5.50 -4.11
N GLU A 98 -0.02 -5.32 -2.80
CA GLU A 98 -1.11 -4.95 -1.89
C GLU A 98 -1.59 -3.51 -2.10
N ALA A 99 -0.64 -2.57 -2.13
CA ALA A 99 -0.93 -1.15 -2.26
C ALA A 99 -1.83 -0.80 -3.47
N PRO A 100 -1.48 -1.19 -4.72
CA PRO A 100 -2.30 -0.88 -5.88
C PRO A 100 -3.61 -1.67 -5.88
N MET A 101 -3.64 -2.90 -5.37
CA MET A 101 -4.86 -3.70 -5.29
C MET A 101 -5.90 -3.02 -4.41
N ALA A 102 -5.50 -2.60 -3.20
CA ALA A 102 -6.34 -1.87 -2.26
C ALA A 102 -6.80 -0.52 -2.85
N LEU A 103 -5.87 0.30 -3.34
CA LEU A 103 -6.18 1.64 -3.87
C LEU A 103 -7.07 1.59 -5.12
N GLN A 104 -6.94 0.56 -5.96
CA GLN A 104 -7.77 0.43 -7.16
C GLN A 104 -9.20 0.01 -6.79
N ARG A 105 -9.34 -1.03 -5.94
CA ARG A 105 -10.65 -1.52 -5.51
C ARG A 105 -11.40 -0.44 -4.75
N ASP A 106 -10.79 0.14 -3.74
CA ASP A 106 -11.43 1.05 -2.79
C ASP A 106 -11.76 2.44 -3.38
N ALA A 107 -11.25 2.77 -4.57
CA ALA A 107 -11.66 3.95 -5.33
C ALA A 107 -13.02 3.80 -6.04
N THR A 108 -13.60 2.60 -6.03
CA THR A 108 -14.89 2.33 -6.71
C THR A 108 -16.05 2.62 -5.76
N ASP A 109 -17.07 3.34 -6.24
CA ASP A 109 -18.26 3.62 -5.41
C ASP A 109 -19.04 2.33 -5.10
N GLY A 110 -19.62 2.25 -3.91
CA GLY A 110 -20.36 1.08 -3.44
C GLY A 110 -19.51 -0.11 -2.97
N VAL A 111 -18.18 0.02 -2.87
CA VAL A 111 -17.32 -0.97 -2.22
C VAL A 111 -17.63 -1.03 -0.72
N GLN A 112 -17.43 -2.20 -0.11
CA GLN A 112 -17.64 -2.42 1.32
C GLN A 112 -16.54 -1.75 2.18
N SER A 113 -16.88 -1.42 3.41
CA SER A 113 -15.91 -1.06 4.44
C SER A 113 -15.05 -2.27 4.85
N VAL A 114 -13.98 -2.06 5.63
CA VAL A 114 -13.17 -3.18 6.13
C VAL A 114 -13.91 -3.93 7.24
N HIS A 115 -14.54 -3.18 8.14
CA HIS A 115 -15.48 -3.74 9.11
C HIS A 115 -16.88 -3.75 8.46
N VAL A 116 -17.51 -4.92 8.39
CA VAL A 116 -18.83 -5.14 7.79
C VAL A 116 -19.65 -5.98 8.74
N GLN A 117 -20.86 -5.53 9.05
CA GLN A 117 -21.76 -6.30 9.90
C GLN A 117 -22.16 -7.60 9.18
N VAL A 118 -22.07 -8.73 9.91
CA VAL A 118 -22.41 -10.07 9.40
C VAL A 118 -23.58 -10.62 10.20
N GLU A 119 -24.70 -10.87 9.54
CA GLU A 119 -25.90 -11.42 10.17
C GLU A 119 -26.17 -12.89 9.76
N ASP A 120 -25.76 -13.29 8.56
CA ASP A 120 -25.95 -14.64 8.03
C ASP A 120 -24.60 -15.29 7.67
N PRO A 121 -24.33 -16.56 8.07
CA PRO A 121 -23.13 -17.29 7.66
C PRO A 121 -22.86 -17.33 6.16
N ALA A 122 -23.88 -17.25 5.30
CA ALA A 122 -23.71 -17.20 3.85
C ALA A 122 -22.99 -15.93 3.35
N GLU A 123 -22.92 -14.88 4.16
CA GLU A 123 -22.24 -13.62 3.85
C GLU A 123 -20.72 -13.71 4.09
N ILE A 124 -20.28 -14.66 4.92
CA ILE A 124 -18.89 -14.78 5.39
C ILE A 124 -17.91 -14.92 4.24
N ASP A 125 -18.20 -15.78 3.26
CA ASP A 125 -17.31 -16.02 2.11
C ASP A 125 -17.02 -14.73 1.31
N SER A 126 -17.98 -13.79 1.30
CA SER A 126 -17.82 -12.51 0.58
C SER A 126 -16.92 -11.49 1.30
N LEU A 127 -16.66 -11.71 2.59
CA LEU A 127 -15.75 -10.88 3.39
C LEU A 127 -14.30 -11.16 3.05
N PHE A 128 -13.98 -12.36 2.52
CA PHE A 128 -12.64 -12.72 2.04
C PHE A 128 -12.29 -12.01 0.71
N ASP A 129 -12.62 -10.72 0.58
CA ASP A 129 -12.19 -9.84 -0.51
C ASP A 129 -10.70 -9.51 -0.31
N SER A 130 -9.86 -10.05 -1.19
CA SER A 130 -8.41 -9.88 -1.15
C SER A 130 -7.95 -8.43 -1.21
N ALA A 131 -8.74 -7.53 -1.78
CA ALA A 131 -8.37 -6.12 -1.88
C ALA A 131 -8.78 -5.30 -0.65
N ILE A 132 -9.86 -5.70 0.04
CA ILE A 132 -10.43 -4.93 1.16
C ILE A 132 -10.01 -5.50 2.52
N VAL A 133 -10.35 -6.74 2.83
CA VAL A 133 -10.03 -7.32 4.15
C VAL A 133 -8.54 -7.61 4.26
N TYR A 134 -7.90 -8.10 3.20
CA TYR A 134 -6.46 -8.37 3.19
C TYR A 134 -5.67 -7.09 2.89
N ALA A 135 -5.61 -6.66 1.63
CA ALA A 135 -4.69 -5.60 1.21
C ALA A 135 -4.94 -4.24 1.89
N LYS A 136 -6.19 -3.73 1.89
CA LYS A 136 -6.53 -2.46 2.56
C LYS A 136 -6.38 -2.58 4.07
N GLY A 137 -6.89 -3.65 4.67
CA GLY A 137 -6.73 -3.90 6.10
C GLY A 137 -5.27 -3.94 6.54
N ALA A 138 -4.41 -4.69 5.85
CA ALA A 138 -2.97 -4.73 6.11
C ALA A 138 -2.34 -3.34 5.97
N ARG A 139 -2.76 -2.57 4.95
CA ARG A 139 -2.29 -1.19 4.76
C ARG A 139 -2.73 -0.25 5.89
N MET A 140 -3.88 -0.47 6.53
CA MET A 140 -4.25 0.26 7.76
C MET A 140 -3.26 -0.03 8.89
N LEU A 141 -2.85 -1.28 9.04
CA LEU A 141 -1.90 -1.68 10.07
C LEU A 141 -0.48 -1.18 9.79
N VAL A 142 -0.04 -1.19 8.53
CA VAL A 142 1.21 -0.54 8.10
C VAL A 142 1.17 0.96 8.42
N MET A 143 0.06 1.63 8.18
CA MET A 143 -0.13 3.04 8.50
C MET A 143 -0.07 3.29 10.01
N VAL A 144 -0.72 2.46 10.83
CA VAL A 144 -0.62 2.53 12.30
C VAL A 144 0.81 2.28 12.77
N ARG A 145 1.47 1.24 12.26
CA ARG A 145 2.87 0.92 12.58
C ARG A 145 3.79 2.10 12.26
N ALA A 146 3.63 2.73 11.10
CA ALA A 146 4.41 3.90 10.71
C ALA A 146 4.14 5.11 11.62
N LEU A 147 2.90 5.26 12.11
CA LEU A 147 2.52 6.35 13.01
C LEU A 147 3.06 6.17 14.44
N ILE A 148 2.95 4.96 15.00
CA ILE A 148 3.25 4.70 16.42
C ILE A 148 4.67 4.17 16.65
N GLY A 149 5.31 3.62 15.63
CA GLY A 149 6.63 2.99 15.69
C GLY A 149 6.62 1.57 16.27
N ASP A 150 7.69 0.83 16.00
CA ASP A 150 7.80 -0.60 16.34
C ASP A 150 7.79 -0.89 17.84
N ASP A 151 8.34 0.00 18.66
CA ASP A 151 8.39 -0.22 20.10
C ASP A 151 7.00 -0.11 20.74
N ALA A 152 6.22 0.90 20.35
CA ALA A 152 4.84 1.03 20.82
C ALA A 152 3.95 -0.09 20.27
N LEU A 153 4.13 -0.47 18.99
CA LEU A 153 3.44 -1.61 18.40
C LEU A 153 3.71 -2.89 19.20
N ARG A 154 4.97 -3.24 19.43
CA ARG A 154 5.36 -4.45 20.18
C ARG A 154 4.82 -4.43 21.61
N ALA A 155 4.92 -3.30 22.30
CA ALA A 155 4.41 -3.14 23.66
C ALA A 155 2.89 -3.32 23.71
N GLY A 156 2.16 -2.69 22.78
CA GLY A 156 0.71 -2.79 22.69
C GLY A 156 0.23 -4.21 22.33
N LEU A 157 0.87 -4.86 21.37
CA LEU A 157 0.56 -6.25 21.01
C LEU A 157 0.81 -7.23 22.16
N LYS A 158 1.90 -7.06 22.91
CA LYS A 158 2.16 -7.88 24.11
C LYS A 158 1.05 -7.72 25.16
N ALA A 159 0.59 -6.49 25.39
CA ALA A 159 -0.50 -6.22 26.32
C ALA A 159 -1.83 -6.81 25.84
N TYR A 160 -2.11 -6.71 24.54
CA TYR A 160 -3.29 -7.30 23.90
C TYR A 160 -3.31 -8.83 24.05
N PHE A 161 -2.24 -9.51 23.66
CA PHE A 161 -2.18 -10.97 23.79
C PHE A 161 -2.28 -11.45 25.23
N GLU A 162 -1.63 -10.76 26.18
CA GLU A 162 -1.71 -11.16 27.59
C GLU A 162 -3.15 -11.04 28.13
N ALA A 163 -3.91 -10.05 27.67
CA ALA A 163 -5.28 -9.82 28.10
C ALA A 163 -6.30 -10.77 27.47
N HIS A 164 -6.06 -11.25 26.24
CA HIS A 164 -7.06 -11.97 25.44
C HIS A 164 -6.68 -13.41 25.06
N LYS A 165 -5.46 -13.88 25.38
CA LYS A 165 -5.01 -15.24 25.04
C LYS A 165 -6.01 -16.32 25.45
N PHE A 166 -6.20 -17.29 24.57
CA PHE A 166 -7.17 -18.40 24.67
C PHE A 166 -8.63 -17.95 24.73
N GLY A 167 -8.93 -16.77 24.20
CA GLY A 167 -10.27 -16.22 24.16
C GLY A 167 -10.49 -15.37 22.92
N ASN A 168 -11.56 -14.57 22.97
CA ASN A 168 -11.95 -13.71 21.87
C ASN A 168 -11.67 -12.23 22.15
N ALA A 169 -11.49 -11.46 21.09
CA ALA A 169 -11.35 -10.01 21.15
C ALA A 169 -12.13 -9.32 20.02
N ALA A 170 -12.53 -8.08 20.25
CA ALA A 170 -13.03 -7.18 19.22
C ALA A 170 -11.91 -6.26 18.72
N GLY A 171 -12.09 -5.65 17.55
CA GLY A 171 -11.15 -4.67 16.99
C GLY A 171 -10.83 -3.52 17.96
N ALA A 172 -11.81 -3.08 18.74
CA ALA A 172 -11.66 -2.03 19.75
C ALA A 172 -10.66 -2.38 20.87
N ASP A 173 -10.52 -3.67 21.21
CA ASP A 173 -9.60 -4.13 22.26
C ASP A 173 -8.14 -3.94 21.82
N LEU A 174 -7.84 -4.28 20.57
CA LEU A 174 -6.54 -4.04 19.95
C LEU A 174 -6.23 -2.54 19.91
N TRP A 175 -7.15 -1.71 19.41
CA TRP A 175 -6.92 -0.27 19.31
C TRP A 175 -6.69 0.38 20.67
N THR A 176 -7.37 -0.11 21.71
CA THR A 176 -7.14 0.30 23.09
C THR A 176 -5.72 -0.04 23.56
N ALA A 177 -5.23 -1.25 23.25
CA ALA A 177 -3.89 -1.68 23.63
C ALA A 177 -2.79 -0.87 22.91
N LEU A 178 -2.93 -0.67 21.60
CA LEU A 178 -2.00 0.13 20.80
C LEU A 178 -2.03 1.61 21.20
N GLY A 179 -3.21 2.16 21.49
CA GLY A 179 -3.38 3.54 21.93
C GLY A 179 -2.71 3.81 23.28
N LYS A 180 -2.83 2.87 24.24
CA LYS A 180 -2.13 2.97 25.53
C LYS A 180 -0.61 2.98 25.37
N ALA A 181 -0.06 2.13 24.49
CA ALA A 181 1.38 2.03 24.28
C ALA A 181 1.98 3.22 23.50
N SER A 182 1.19 3.84 22.62
CA SER A 182 1.63 4.96 21.76
C SER A 182 1.28 6.33 22.30
N HIS A 183 0.41 6.41 23.31
CA HIS A 183 -0.20 7.64 23.82
C HIS A 183 -1.02 8.40 22.76
N LEU A 184 -1.50 7.70 21.73
CA LEU A 184 -2.40 8.24 20.71
C LEU A 184 -3.78 7.58 20.80
N ASP A 185 -4.81 8.30 20.34
CA ASP A 185 -6.15 7.74 20.18
C ASP A 185 -6.25 6.94 18.88
N VAL A 186 -5.57 5.78 18.84
CA VAL A 186 -5.52 4.91 17.66
C VAL A 186 -6.92 4.44 17.25
N GLY A 187 -7.81 4.22 18.24
CA GLY A 187 -9.20 3.83 17.99
C GLY A 187 -9.95 4.88 17.17
N LYS A 188 -9.88 6.16 17.54
CA LYS A 188 -10.51 7.24 16.77
C LYS A 188 -9.94 7.38 15.37
N ILE A 189 -8.63 7.17 15.21
CA ILE A 189 -8.00 7.21 13.88
C ILE A 189 -8.56 6.07 13.03
N MET A 190 -8.45 4.83 13.50
CA MET A 190 -8.84 3.63 12.75
C MET A 190 -10.34 3.54 12.51
N GLN A 191 -11.18 4.06 13.42
CA GLN A 191 -12.63 4.15 13.18
C GLN A 191 -12.94 4.91 11.89
N SER A 192 -12.21 5.99 11.58
CA SER A 192 -12.42 6.75 10.33
C SER A 192 -12.01 6.01 9.06
N TRP A 193 -11.27 4.91 9.19
CA TRP A 193 -10.76 4.10 8.08
C TRP A 193 -11.48 2.76 7.90
N LEU A 194 -11.90 2.14 8.99
CA LEU A 194 -12.48 0.79 8.99
C LEU A 194 -13.99 0.80 8.80
N GLU A 195 -14.68 1.81 9.33
CA GLU A 195 -16.16 1.88 9.35
C GLU A 195 -16.76 2.54 8.11
N GLN A 196 -15.93 2.90 7.13
CA GLN A 196 -16.39 3.52 5.89
C GLN A 196 -15.55 3.09 4.69
N PRO A 197 -16.16 2.96 3.50
CA PRO A 197 -15.44 2.62 2.29
C PRO A 197 -14.71 3.82 1.70
N GLY A 198 -13.74 3.52 0.86
CA GLY A 198 -12.94 4.51 0.15
C GLY A 198 -11.82 5.13 0.98
N TYR A 199 -11.10 6.00 0.29
CA TYR A 199 -9.97 6.75 0.82
C TYR A 199 -9.92 8.17 0.25
N PRO A 200 -9.18 9.09 0.90
CA PRO A 200 -9.08 10.46 0.41
C PRO A 200 -7.98 10.62 -0.66
N VAL A 201 -8.19 11.58 -1.56
CA VAL A 201 -7.09 12.31 -2.18
C VAL A 201 -6.75 13.50 -1.29
N VAL A 202 -5.47 13.66 -0.99
CA VAL A 202 -4.94 14.87 -0.33
C VAL A 202 -4.37 15.77 -1.41
N THR A 203 -5.00 16.93 -1.62
CA THR A 203 -4.49 17.97 -2.52
C THR A 203 -3.54 18.88 -1.74
N ALA A 204 -2.31 19.02 -2.22
CA ALA A 204 -1.33 19.99 -1.76
C ALA A 204 -1.14 21.08 -2.83
N ALA A 205 -1.34 22.33 -2.46
CA ALA A 205 -1.24 23.46 -3.39
C ALA A 205 -0.67 24.72 -2.71
N VAL A 206 0.00 25.56 -3.50
CA VAL A 206 0.44 26.90 -3.12
C VAL A 206 -0.64 27.90 -3.55
N VAL A 207 -1.40 28.40 -2.58
CA VAL A 207 -2.47 29.39 -2.79
C VAL A 207 -2.04 30.70 -2.17
N ASP A 208 -1.94 31.76 -2.98
CA ASP A 208 -1.45 33.07 -2.56
C ASP A 208 -0.08 33.00 -1.83
N GLY A 209 0.83 32.18 -2.37
CA GLY A 209 2.16 31.92 -1.80
C GLY A 209 2.17 30.94 -0.62
N LYS A 210 1.01 30.51 -0.12
CA LYS A 210 0.90 29.66 1.07
C LYS A 210 0.63 28.20 0.74
N LEU A 211 1.41 27.31 1.33
CA LEU A 211 1.19 25.86 1.26
C LEU A 211 -0.10 25.50 1.99
N THR A 212 -1.01 24.85 1.26
CA THR A 212 -2.34 24.47 1.72
C THR A 212 -2.60 23.01 1.39
N LEU A 213 -3.15 22.27 2.35
CA LEU A 213 -3.61 20.89 2.19
C LEU A 213 -5.13 20.85 2.26
N SER A 214 -5.76 19.98 1.47
CA SER A 214 -7.17 19.62 1.61
C SER A 214 -7.41 18.15 1.33
N GLN A 215 -8.43 17.56 1.96
CA GLN A 215 -8.83 16.18 1.71
C GLN A 215 -10.24 16.10 1.10
N GLN A 216 -10.43 15.13 0.21
CA GLN A 216 -11.72 14.76 -0.35
C GLN A 216 -11.70 13.27 -0.70
N GLN A 217 -12.83 12.56 -0.60
CA GLN A 217 -12.92 11.19 -1.09
C GLN A 217 -12.49 11.10 -2.57
N PHE A 218 -11.66 10.12 -2.87
CA PHE A 218 -11.21 9.83 -4.22
C PHE A 218 -12.09 8.76 -4.87
N PHE A 219 -12.37 8.93 -6.16
CA PHE A 219 -13.15 7.98 -6.95
C PHE A 219 -12.50 7.74 -8.31
N ILE A 220 -12.59 6.50 -8.80
CA ILE A 220 -12.36 6.16 -10.20
C ILE A 220 -13.72 5.81 -10.81
N GLY A 221 -14.10 6.54 -11.86
CA GLY A 221 -15.43 6.44 -12.47
C GLY A 221 -16.46 7.36 -11.81
N ALA A 222 -17.75 6.99 -11.92
CA ALA A 222 -18.82 7.72 -11.24
C ALA A 222 -18.79 7.39 -9.74
N GLY A 223 -19.01 8.40 -8.91
CA GLY A 223 -19.10 8.22 -7.47
C GLY A 223 -19.86 9.37 -6.81
N LYS A 224 -20.44 9.11 -5.65
CA LYS A 224 -21.19 10.11 -4.88
C LYS A 224 -20.40 10.54 -3.64
N ASP A 225 -19.93 11.78 -3.64
CA ASP A 225 -19.36 12.40 -2.45
C ASP A 225 -20.46 12.64 -1.40
N VAL A 226 -20.32 12.01 -0.24
CA VAL A 226 -21.22 12.17 0.91
C VAL A 226 -20.54 12.90 2.07
N GLY A 227 -19.40 13.53 1.83
CA GLY A 227 -18.68 14.36 2.82
C GLY A 227 -17.87 13.56 3.84
N ARG A 228 -17.44 12.33 3.49
CA ARG A 228 -16.56 11.50 4.32
C ARG A 228 -15.25 12.23 4.62
N GLN A 229 -14.74 12.02 5.82
CA GLN A 229 -13.47 12.57 6.30
C GLN A 229 -12.68 11.47 7.00
N TRP A 230 -11.36 11.60 6.95
CA TRP A 230 -10.43 10.66 7.57
C TRP A 230 -9.51 11.39 8.54
N GLN A 231 -9.11 10.69 9.59
CA GLN A 231 -7.97 11.06 10.43
C GLN A 231 -6.72 10.54 9.73
N ILE A 232 -6.00 11.40 8.98
CA ILE A 232 -4.94 10.95 8.07
C ILE A 232 -3.55 11.09 8.73
N PRO A 233 -2.85 9.99 9.07
CA PRO A 233 -1.41 10.04 9.34
C PRO A 233 -0.67 10.54 8.10
N LEU A 234 -0.29 11.82 8.08
CA LEU A 234 0.19 12.46 6.85
C LEU A 234 1.56 11.97 6.41
N ASN A 235 2.38 11.52 7.37
CA ASN A 235 3.79 11.21 7.17
C ASN A 235 4.52 12.26 6.28
N SER A 236 4.44 13.53 6.71
CA SER A 236 5.02 14.66 5.96
C SER A 236 6.52 14.76 6.21
N ASN A 237 7.26 15.21 5.19
CA ASN A 237 8.67 15.56 5.35
C ASN A 237 8.90 16.94 5.97
N TYR A 238 7.85 17.73 6.23
CA TYR A 238 7.92 19.03 6.90
C TYR A 238 7.22 18.95 8.25
N ALA A 239 7.92 19.34 9.31
CA ALA A 239 7.40 19.27 10.69
C ALA A 239 6.21 20.22 10.97
N VAL A 240 6.01 21.25 10.14
CA VAL A 240 4.86 22.17 10.27
C VAL A 240 3.52 21.50 9.89
N ALA A 241 3.57 20.43 9.08
CA ALA A 241 2.36 19.69 8.73
C ALA A 241 1.89 18.89 9.95
N PRO A 242 0.57 18.80 10.19
CA PRO A 242 0.05 18.03 11.30
C PRO A 242 0.41 16.55 11.14
N GLN A 243 0.77 15.88 12.24
CA GLN A 243 1.04 14.44 12.21
C GLN A 243 -0.21 13.65 11.77
N ILE A 244 -1.38 14.07 12.25
CA ILE A 244 -2.69 13.55 11.90
C ILE A 244 -3.51 14.71 11.32
N PHE A 245 -3.86 14.64 10.04
CA PHE A 245 -4.69 15.62 9.35
C PHE A 245 -6.15 15.18 9.35
N ALA A 246 -6.98 15.88 10.13
CA ALA A 246 -8.39 15.54 10.32
C ALA A 246 -9.33 16.58 9.68
N GLU A 247 -8.82 17.79 9.44
CA GLU A 247 -9.60 18.88 8.87
C GLU A 247 -9.83 18.67 7.37
N LYS A 248 -10.89 19.28 6.83
CA LYS A 248 -11.09 19.33 5.37
C LYS A 248 -9.98 20.09 4.65
N LYS A 249 -9.42 21.10 5.32
CA LYS A 249 -8.41 22.01 4.75
C LYS A 249 -7.56 22.63 5.86
N VAL A 250 -6.26 22.76 5.63
CA VAL A 250 -5.32 23.47 6.51
C VAL A 250 -4.31 24.26 5.68
N THR A 251 -3.88 25.41 6.17
CA THR A 251 -2.82 26.22 5.57
C THR A 251 -1.62 26.23 6.49
N LEU A 252 -0.46 25.81 5.98
CA LEU A 252 0.74 25.52 6.77
C LEU A 252 1.69 26.73 6.89
N GLY A 253 1.65 27.66 5.93
CA GLY A 253 2.51 28.85 5.93
C GLY A 253 3.00 29.22 4.53
N ASP A 254 3.91 30.19 4.44
CA ASP A 254 4.53 30.61 3.18
C ASP A 254 5.43 29.49 2.62
N TYR A 255 5.15 29.04 1.40
CA TYR A 255 5.85 27.89 0.82
C TYR A 255 7.33 28.18 0.53
N ALA A 256 7.66 29.40 0.07
CA ALA A 256 9.04 29.74 -0.26
C ALA A 256 9.93 29.74 0.99
N GLN A 257 9.42 30.28 2.11
CA GLN A 257 10.08 30.20 3.40
C GLN A 257 10.21 28.74 3.88
N LEU A 258 9.11 27.99 3.89
CA LEU A 258 9.11 26.59 4.35
C LEU A 258 10.08 25.72 3.55
N ARG A 259 10.11 25.89 2.22
CA ARG A 259 11.05 25.16 1.35
C ARG A 259 12.51 25.52 1.65
N LYS A 260 12.80 26.80 1.88
CA LYS A 260 14.15 27.25 2.24
C LYS A 260 14.60 26.66 3.58
N GLU A 261 13.72 26.63 4.58
CA GLU A 261 14.00 26.09 5.91
C GLU A 261 14.22 24.57 5.90
N ASN A 262 13.45 23.83 5.10
CA ASN A 262 13.54 22.37 5.03
C ASN A 262 14.60 21.86 4.04
N GLY A 263 15.08 22.73 3.12
CA GLY A 263 16.12 22.41 2.14
C GLY A 263 15.74 21.40 1.07
N LYS A 264 14.45 21.03 0.97
CA LYS A 264 13.91 20.03 0.04
C LYS A 264 12.47 20.37 -0.33
N PRO A 265 11.91 19.84 -1.44
CA PRO A 265 10.49 20.04 -1.80
C PRO A 265 9.53 19.41 -0.78
N PHE A 266 8.34 19.99 -0.64
CA PHE A 266 7.31 19.47 0.25
C PHE A 266 6.70 18.17 -0.27
N ARG A 267 6.57 17.17 0.60
CA ARG A 267 5.91 15.90 0.32
C ARG A 267 5.11 15.41 1.53
N VAL A 268 4.03 14.70 1.23
CA VAL A 268 3.23 13.91 2.19
C VAL A 268 3.14 12.47 1.71
N ASN A 269 2.69 11.59 2.60
CA ASN A 269 2.70 10.15 2.43
C ASN A 269 4.09 9.59 2.11
N VAL A 270 5.15 10.14 2.71
CA VAL A 270 6.52 9.67 2.47
C VAL A 270 6.60 8.17 2.79
N GLY A 271 7.26 7.38 1.94
CA GLY A 271 7.31 5.92 2.06
C GLY A 271 6.01 5.19 1.69
N ASN A 272 4.97 5.91 1.24
CA ASN A 272 3.69 5.33 0.78
C ASN A 272 3.00 4.39 1.78
N ASN A 273 3.15 4.69 3.08
CA ASN A 273 2.66 3.86 4.18
C ASN A 273 1.21 4.17 4.58
N SER A 274 0.66 5.30 4.14
CA SER A 274 -0.72 5.70 4.44
C SER A 274 -1.63 5.44 3.24
N HIS A 275 -2.89 5.11 3.50
CA HIS A 275 -3.86 4.76 2.45
C HIS A 275 -4.57 6.01 1.89
N PHE A 276 -3.80 6.88 1.25
CA PHE A 276 -4.32 8.00 0.48
C PHE A 276 -3.39 8.29 -0.69
N ILE A 277 -3.89 8.99 -1.71
CA ILE A 277 -3.08 9.47 -2.83
C ILE A 277 -2.90 10.98 -2.75
N VAL A 278 -1.85 11.49 -3.37
CA VAL A 278 -1.51 12.91 -3.29
C VAL A 278 -1.66 13.59 -4.64
N GLN A 279 -2.41 14.70 -4.66
CA GLN A 279 -2.45 15.61 -5.80
C GLN A 279 -1.65 16.87 -5.47
N TYR A 280 -0.45 16.98 -6.02
CA TYR A 280 0.33 18.22 -5.96
C TYR A 280 -0.09 19.16 -7.10
N ASP A 281 -0.06 20.46 -6.84
CA ASP A 281 -0.14 21.46 -7.91
C ASP A 281 1.12 21.46 -8.81
N GLU A 282 1.08 22.28 -9.85
CA GLU A 282 2.17 22.36 -10.83
C GLU A 282 3.50 22.83 -10.22
N GLN A 283 3.46 23.79 -9.29
CA GLN A 283 4.66 24.33 -8.65
C GLN A 283 5.34 23.25 -7.78
N LEU A 284 4.58 22.62 -6.90
CA LEU A 284 5.06 21.57 -6.01
C LEU A 284 5.55 20.35 -6.81
N MET A 285 4.80 19.93 -7.83
CA MET A 285 5.20 18.80 -8.67
C MET A 285 6.49 19.10 -9.43
N THR A 286 6.65 20.31 -9.97
CA THR A 286 7.90 20.73 -10.63
C THR A 286 9.09 20.68 -9.68
N ASP A 287 8.91 21.17 -8.45
CA ASP A 287 9.96 21.15 -7.42
C ASP A 287 10.35 19.72 -7.02
N ILE A 288 9.36 18.83 -6.86
CA ILE A 288 9.57 17.41 -6.55
C ILE A 288 10.33 16.73 -7.70
N LEU A 289 9.89 16.92 -8.95
CA LEU A 289 10.50 16.31 -10.14
C LEU A 289 11.92 16.81 -10.41
N ALA A 290 12.27 18.00 -9.94
CA ALA A 290 13.65 18.50 -9.98
C ALA A 290 14.59 17.80 -8.97
N ASN A 291 14.04 17.07 -7.99
CA ASN A 291 14.77 16.37 -6.94
C ASN A 291 14.44 14.87 -6.89
N VAL A 292 13.81 14.32 -7.95
CA VAL A 292 13.28 12.96 -7.96
C VAL A 292 14.36 11.89 -7.77
N ASP A 293 15.57 12.14 -8.26
CA ASP A 293 16.72 11.23 -8.14
C ASP A 293 17.23 11.09 -6.69
N GLN A 294 16.86 12.01 -5.79
CA GLN A 294 17.18 11.94 -4.36
C GLN A 294 16.17 11.11 -3.56
N LEU A 295 15.05 10.72 -4.18
CA LEU A 295 14.00 9.95 -3.54
C LEU A 295 14.31 8.45 -3.61
N ASN A 296 13.90 7.70 -2.59
CA ASN A 296 14.00 6.24 -2.64
C ASN A 296 13.02 5.65 -3.68
N ALA A 297 13.19 4.36 -3.98
CA ALA A 297 12.40 3.66 -4.98
C ALA A 297 10.88 3.70 -4.71
N ILE A 298 10.47 3.52 -3.45
CA ILE A 298 9.06 3.52 -3.04
C ILE A 298 8.43 4.90 -3.26
N ASP A 299 9.15 5.96 -2.93
CA ASP A 299 8.73 7.35 -3.11
C ASP A 299 8.62 7.74 -4.59
N GLN A 300 9.60 7.35 -5.41
CA GLN A 300 9.52 7.56 -6.87
C GLN A 300 8.33 6.81 -7.47
N ARG A 301 8.13 5.56 -7.05
CA ARG A 301 6.99 4.74 -7.46
C ARG A 301 5.66 5.38 -7.08
N GLN A 302 5.54 5.87 -5.85
CA GLN A 302 4.33 6.53 -5.38
C GLN A 302 3.93 7.70 -6.28
N ILE A 303 4.89 8.54 -6.69
CA ILE A 303 4.61 9.68 -7.59
C ILE A 303 3.94 9.18 -8.88
N ILE A 304 4.49 8.12 -9.50
CA ILE A 304 3.92 7.56 -10.73
C ILE A 304 2.55 6.92 -10.46
N GLN A 305 2.40 6.19 -9.35
CA GLN A 305 1.15 5.56 -8.93
C GLN A 305 0.03 6.60 -8.75
N ASP A 306 0.30 7.67 -8.00
CA ASP A 306 -0.69 8.70 -7.68
C ASP A 306 -1.07 9.47 -8.95
N LEU A 307 -0.10 9.83 -9.80
CA LEU A 307 -0.38 10.43 -11.10
C LEU A 307 -1.31 9.56 -11.96
N ARG A 308 -1.02 8.25 -12.03
CA ARG A 308 -1.85 7.28 -12.76
C ARG A 308 -3.28 7.22 -12.21
N LEU A 309 -3.43 7.05 -10.90
CA LEU A 309 -4.74 7.00 -10.24
C LEU A 309 -5.50 8.30 -10.46
N LEU A 310 -4.86 9.46 -10.28
CA LEU A 310 -5.46 10.76 -10.56
C LEU A 310 -5.95 10.90 -12.01
N ALA A 311 -5.24 10.33 -13.00
CA ALA A 311 -5.71 10.30 -14.38
C ALA A 311 -6.93 9.39 -14.58
N GLU A 312 -6.95 8.20 -13.96
CA GLU A 312 -8.12 7.31 -13.99
C GLU A 312 -9.34 7.95 -13.31
N GLY A 313 -9.13 8.69 -12.21
CA GLY A 313 -10.14 9.46 -11.49
C GLY A 313 -10.46 10.82 -12.13
N ARG A 314 -9.94 11.13 -13.33
CA ARG A 314 -10.15 12.38 -14.07
C ARG A 314 -9.79 13.66 -13.30
N LYS A 315 -8.90 13.56 -12.31
CA LYS A 315 -8.27 14.68 -11.59
C LYS A 315 -6.94 15.11 -12.24
N ASN A 316 -6.43 14.30 -13.17
CA ASN A 316 -5.30 14.60 -14.05
C ASN A 316 -5.54 13.98 -15.44
N SER A 317 -4.59 14.09 -16.38
CA SER A 317 -4.66 13.46 -17.70
C SER A 317 -3.38 12.68 -18.01
N TYR A 318 -3.51 11.59 -18.78
CA TYR A 318 -2.33 10.88 -19.31
C TYR A 318 -1.44 11.80 -20.16
N GLY A 319 -2.01 12.82 -20.83
CA GLY A 319 -1.23 13.82 -21.57
C GLY A 319 -0.22 14.59 -20.72
N ASN A 320 -0.52 14.81 -19.43
CA ASN A 320 0.41 15.45 -18.49
C ASN A 320 1.44 14.47 -17.92
N ILE A 321 1.15 13.17 -17.94
CA ILE A 321 1.97 12.13 -17.30
C ILE A 321 3.00 11.55 -18.27
N VAL A 322 2.59 11.31 -19.52
CA VAL A 322 3.45 10.72 -20.56
C VAL A 322 4.78 11.47 -20.74
N PRO A 323 4.82 12.82 -20.76
CA PRO A 323 6.09 13.56 -20.84
C PRO A 323 7.03 13.34 -19.64
N LEU A 324 6.52 12.86 -18.51
CA LEU A 324 7.29 12.62 -17.28
C LEU A 324 7.97 11.25 -17.26
N LEU A 325 7.40 10.24 -17.93
CA LEU A 325 7.90 8.86 -17.90
C LEU A 325 9.39 8.74 -18.30
N PRO A 326 9.93 9.46 -19.31
CA PRO A 326 11.34 9.39 -19.64
C PRO A 326 12.29 9.78 -18.50
N ARG A 327 11.85 10.57 -17.50
CA ARG A 327 12.67 10.91 -16.32
C ARG A 327 12.97 9.71 -15.45
N PHE A 328 12.12 8.69 -15.47
CA PHE A 328 12.24 7.48 -14.66
C PHE A 328 12.86 6.30 -15.43
N ALA A 329 13.03 6.42 -16.76
CA ALA A 329 13.49 5.34 -17.63
C ALA A 329 14.95 4.89 -17.36
N ALA A 330 15.74 5.71 -16.68
CA ALA A 330 17.10 5.35 -16.26
C ALA A 330 17.14 4.67 -14.88
N SER A 331 16.01 4.56 -14.16
CA SER A 331 15.98 3.97 -12.82
C SER A 331 16.46 2.52 -12.83
N HIS A 332 17.24 2.15 -11.81
CA HIS A 332 17.67 0.76 -11.59
C HIS A 332 16.69 -0.02 -10.69
N SER A 333 15.70 0.66 -10.11
CA SER A 333 14.70 0.02 -9.25
C SER A 333 13.65 -0.70 -10.10
N ALA A 334 13.41 -1.98 -9.77
CA ALA A 334 12.39 -2.80 -10.42
C ALA A 334 10.98 -2.21 -10.21
N ILE A 335 10.68 -1.70 -9.02
CA ILE A 335 9.34 -1.20 -8.69
C ILE A 335 9.03 0.18 -9.31
N VAL A 336 10.05 0.99 -9.59
CA VAL A 336 9.90 2.23 -10.36
C VAL A 336 9.62 1.89 -11.84
N MET A 337 10.32 0.88 -12.37
CA MET A 337 10.11 0.39 -13.72
C MET A 337 8.75 -0.25 -13.92
N ASP A 338 8.29 -1.06 -12.96
CA ASP A 338 6.94 -1.61 -12.95
C ASP A 338 5.89 -0.50 -13.06
N ALA A 339 5.96 0.53 -12.22
CA ALA A 339 5.01 1.64 -12.26
C ALA A 339 5.07 2.42 -13.57
N LEU A 340 6.27 2.68 -14.11
CA LEU A 340 6.46 3.33 -15.40
C LEU A 340 5.78 2.54 -16.53
N PHE A 341 6.05 1.24 -16.62
CA PHE A 341 5.51 0.41 -17.69
C PHE A 341 4.04 0.06 -17.50
N ARG A 342 3.52 0.11 -16.27
CA ARG A 342 2.08 0.05 -16.01
C ARG A 342 1.36 1.26 -16.62
N VAL A 343 1.88 2.48 -16.42
CA VAL A 343 1.32 3.69 -17.08
C VAL A 343 1.45 3.62 -18.59
N ALA A 344 2.62 3.25 -19.12
CA ALA A 344 2.82 3.10 -20.56
C ALA A 344 1.89 2.02 -21.15
N GLY A 345 1.66 0.94 -20.41
CA GLY A 345 0.73 -0.14 -20.78
C GLY A 345 -0.72 0.33 -20.84
N ASP A 346 -1.15 1.21 -19.93
CA ASP A 346 -2.49 1.80 -19.96
C ASP A 346 -2.74 2.63 -21.23
N LEU A 347 -1.70 3.17 -21.87
CA LEU A 347 -1.83 3.89 -23.13
C LEU A 347 -2.36 3.00 -24.28
N LYS A 348 -2.18 1.68 -24.18
CA LYS A 348 -2.73 0.73 -25.15
C LYS A 348 -4.26 0.80 -25.22
N LYS A 349 -4.93 1.27 -24.16
CA LYS A 349 -6.38 1.48 -24.13
C LYS A 349 -6.85 2.64 -25.02
N PHE A 350 -5.93 3.51 -25.46
CA PHE A 350 -6.24 4.71 -26.24
C PHE A 350 -5.78 4.64 -27.71
N VAL A 351 -5.17 3.52 -28.13
CA VAL A 351 -4.70 3.33 -29.50
C VAL A 351 -5.51 2.25 -30.20
N VAL A 352 -5.72 2.42 -31.50
CA VAL A 352 -6.36 1.41 -32.35
C VAL A 352 -5.27 0.48 -32.90
N PRO A 353 -5.46 -0.84 -32.91
CA PRO A 353 -4.54 -1.77 -33.55
C PRO A 353 -4.22 -1.40 -35.01
N ASP A 354 -2.98 -1.62 -35.43
CA ASP A 354 -2.40 -1.33 -36.75
C ASP A 354 -2.41 0.15 -37.18
N SER A 355 -2.72 1.06 -36.25
CA SER A 355 -2.76 2.51 -36.51
C SER A 355 -1.39 3.18 -36.37
N ASP A 356 -1.26 4.39 -36.92
CA ASP A 356 -0.06 5.21 -36.71
C ASP A 356 0.12 5.59 -35.23
N ALA A 357 -0.96 5.68 -34.46
CA ALA A 357 -0.90 5.91 -33.02
C ALA A 357 -0.29 4.71 -32.28
N GLU A 358 -0.59 3.47 -32.68
CA GLU A 358 0.06 2.28 -32.11
C GLU A 358 1.56 2.25 -32.43
N LYS A 359 1.95 2.56 -33.68
CA LYS A 359 3.37 2.65 -34.07
C LYS A 359 4.12 3.71 -33.25
N GLN A 360 3.49 4.86 -33.00
CA GLN A 360 4.06 5.90 -32.14
C GLN A 360 4.19 5.42 -30.69
N LEU A 361 3.20 4.66 -30.18
CA LEU A 361 3.28 4.06 -28.86
C LEU A 361 4.43 3.04 -28.78
N GLN A 362 4.60 2.18 -29.79
CA GLN A 362 5.72 1.23 -29.87
C GLN A 362 7.07 1.97 -29.85
N ALA A 363 7.25 3.01 -30.66
CA ALA A 363 8.46 3.83 -30.65
C ALA A 363 8.71 4.50 -29.29
N PHE A 364 7.64 4.85 -28.56
CA PHE A 364 7.75 5.36 -27.21
C PHE A 364 8.19 4.29 -26.20
N PHE A 365 7.67 3.06 -26.30
CA PHE A 365 8.16 1.92 -25.52
C PHE A 365 9.65 1.64 -25.79
N ASP A 366 10.09 1.70 -27.05
CA ASP A 366 11.50 1.55 -27.41
C ASP A 366 12.36 2.62 -26.74
N LYS A 367 11.91 3.88 -26.78
CA LYS A 367 12.60 4.99 -26.11
C LYS A 367 12.72 4.79 -24.59
N LEU A 368 11.68 4.28 -23.95
CA LEU A 368 11.67 4.03 -22.51
C LEU A 368 12.53 2.82 -22.11
N SER A 369 12.65 1.81 -22.98
CA SER A 369 13.27 0.52 -22.65
C SER A 369 14.72 0.36 -23.15
N ALA A 370 15.14 1.11 -24.18
CA ALA A 370 16.45 0.92 -24.83
C ALA A 370 17.63 0.86 -23.84
N GLY A 371 17.74 1.85 -22.94
CA GLY A 371 18.85 1.88 -21.97
C GLY A 371 18.83 0.71 -20.97
N GLN A 372 17.65 0.20 -20.63
CA GLN A 372 17.53 -0.98 -19.76
C GLN A 372 17.86 -2.26 -20.50
N LEU A 373 17.47 -2.37 -21.77
CA LEU A 373 17.80 -3.50 -22.61
C LEU A 373 19.31 -3.62 -22.80
N ASP A 374 20.00 -2.52 -23.05
CA ASP A 374 21.46 -2.48 -23.16
C ASP A 374 22.14 -2.89 -21.83
N ARG A 375 21.59 -2.47 -20.70
CA ARG A 375 22.12 -2.79 -19.36
C ARG A 375 21.91 -4.26 -18.96
N LEU A 376 20.69 -4.76 -19.14
CA LEU A 376 20.25 -6.07 -18.64
C LEU A 376 20.53 -7.19 -19.65
N GLY A 377 20.30 -6.94 -20.93
CA GLY A 377 20.35 -7.93 -22.00
C GLY A 377 19.19 -8.93 -21.95
N TRP A 378 19.28 -9.97 -22.79
CA TRP A 378 18.26 -11.02 -22.94
C TRP A 378 18.55 -12.30 -22.14
N THR A 379 19.75 -12.43 -21.61
CA THR A 379 20.18 -13.64 -20.88
C THR A 379 20.12 -13.40 -19.38
N PRO A 380 19.53 -14.33 -18.60
CA PRO A 380 19.60 -14.26 -17.16
C PRO A 380 21.05 -14.20 -16.70
N LYS A 381 21.40 -13.17 -15.95
CA LYS A 381 22.71 -13.10 -15.28
C LYS A 381 22.53 -13.79 -13.94
N LEU A 382 23.15 -14.97 -13.77
CA LEU A 382 23.19 -15.65 -12.48
C LEU A 382 23.72 -14.66 -11.44
N MET A 383 22.90 -14.33 -10.44
CA MET A 383 23.42 -13.67 -9.24
C MET A 383 24.43 -14.65 -8.64
N LYS A 384 25.71 -14.25 -8.56
CA LYS A 384 26.66 -14.96 -7.71
C LYS A 384 26.04 -14.94 -6.32
N ALA A 385 25.78 -16.12 -5.75
CA ALA A 385 25.33 -16.27 -4.38
C ALA A 385 26.24 -15.40 -3.48
N LEU A 386 25.62 -14.53 -2.70
CA LEU A 386 26.28 -13.77 -1.64
C LEU A 386 26.76 -14.71 -0.54
#